data_AF-A0A2G9TNS3-F1
#
_entry.id   AF-A0A2G9TNS3-F1
#
_cell.length_a   1.000
_cell.length_b   1.000
_cell.length_c   1.000
_cell.angle_alpha   90.00
_cell.angle_beta   90.00
_cell.angle_gamma   90.00
#
_symmetry.space_group_name_H-M   'P 1'
#
loop_
_entity.id
_entity.type
_entity.pdbx_description
1 polymer ?
#
loop_
_entity_poly.entity_id
_entity_poly.type
_entity_poly.pdbx_seq_one_letter_code
_entity_poly.pdbx_strand_id
1 'polypeptide(L)'
;YTISQEFLYDSNFGQKSYPVTKESCKLDRSKGVACKEKKPSVRFYFDYSTSSCLAFEYLGCGGNENNYNDSSSCIHGCLLVDGSGCSGMNPPARLSNGEAINCNTPQFNFPPGFSGPTPPPYVGPKLTDGCPVNHKCLNKGFISLCCNNDNEDRFHAAYNPKCKNGKVPYSVLVDSWKEIRYGKSCEDNFCPKGYKCQDAEIFAYCCKST
;
A
#
# COMPACT_ATOMS: atom_id res chain seq x y z
N TYR A 1 -16.62 -22.19 -9.07
CA TYR A 1 -16.01 -21.45 -7.95
C TYR A 1 -16.76 -20.15 -7.78
N THR A 2 -17.84 -20.20 -7.03
CA THR A 2 -18.71 -19.07 -6.71
C THR A 2 -18.02 -18.26 -5.62
N ILE A 3 -17.42 -17.13 -5.98
CA ILE A 3 -16.99 -16.13 -5.00
C ILE A 3 -18.28 -15.53 -4.44
N SER A 4 -18.57 -15.78 -3.16
CA SER A 4 -19.73 -15.22 -2.49
C SER A 4 -19.67 -13.69 -2.54
N GLN A 5 -20.74 -13.08 -3.01
CA GLN A 5 -20.95 -11.62 -3.04
C GLN A 5 -21.05 -10.98 -1.65
N GLU A 6 -20.79 -11.73 -0.57
CA GLU A 6 -20.94 -11.27 0.82
C GLU A 6 -19.76 -10.41 1.33
N PHE A 7 -18.63 -10.38 0.62
CA PHE A 7 -17.48 -9.55 1.02
C PHE A 7 -17.56 -8.08 0.55
N LEU A 8 -18.56 -7.70 -0.24
CA LEU A 8 -18.62 -6.36 -0.85
C LEU A 8 -19.30 -5.28 0.01
N TYR A 9 -19.65 -5.57 1.26
CA TYR A 9 -20.26 -4.55 2.13
C TYR A 9 -20.02 -4.85 3.61
N ASP A 10 -18.77 -5.05 4.04
CA ASP A 10 -18.50 -4.87 5.47
C ASP A 10 -18.46 -3.36 5.75
N SER A 11 -19.62 -2.83 6.13
CA SER A 11 -19.81 -1.48 6.66
C SER A 11 -18.94 -1.21 7.91
N ASN A 12 -18.25 -2.23 8.44
CA ASN A 12 -17.20 -2.06 9.42
C ASN A 12 -15.83 -2.14 8.75
N PHE A 13 -15.34 -0.99 8.30
CA PHE A 13 -13.90 -0.74 8.16
C PHE A 13 -13.12 -0.96 9.48
N GLY A 14 -13.71 -1.51 10.56
CA GLY A 14 -13.12 -1.65 11.89
C GLY A 14 -12.07 -2.76 12.05
N GLN A 15 -11.56 -3.37 10.99
CA GLN A 15 -10.45 -4.32 11.13
C GLN A 15 -9.11 -3.61 11.31
N LYS A 16 -8.34 -4.11 12.29
CA LYS A 16 -6.94 -3.73 12.57
C LYS A 16 -5.96 -4.21 11.48
N SER A 17 -6.47 -4.90 10.46
CA SER A 17 -5.75 -5.63 9.42
C SER A 17 -6.50 -5.48 8.10
N TYR A 18 -5.86 -4.96 7.05
CA TYR A 18 -6.46 -4.93 5.71
C TYR A 18 -6.60 -6.37 5.18
N PRO A 19 -7.72 -6.69 4.53
CA PRO A 19 -7.89 -8.01 3.96
C PRO A 19 -6.89 -8.19 2.80
N VAL A 20 -6.37 -9.41 2.68
CA VAL A 20 -5.56 -9.87 1.55
C VAL A 20 -6.25 -11.08 0.95
N THR A 21 -6.02 -11.34 -0.33
CA THR A 21 -6.61 -12.48 -1.05
C THR A 21 -6.15 -13.85 -0.50
N LYS A 22 -4.98 -13.91 0.15
CA LYS A 22 -4.37 -15.15 0.68
C LYS A 22 -3.65 -14.88 2.01
N GLU A 23 -3.73 -15.82 2.94
CA GLU A 23 -2.98 -15.74 4.21
C GLU A 23 -1.46 -15.74 4.02
N SER A 24 -0.97 -16.40 2.98
CA SER A 24 0.47 -16.39 2.66
C SER A 24 1.01 -14.99 2.40
N CYS A 25 0.19 -14.03 1.96
CA CYS A 25 0.59 -12.64 1.78
C CYS A 25 0.97 -11.92 3.10
N LYS A 26 0.64 -12.50 4.26
CA LYS A 26 1.03 -11.96 5.57
C LYS A 26 2.39 -12.49 6.06
N LEU A 27 2.97 -13.48 5.37
CA LEU A 27 4.26 -14.05 5.73
C LEU A 27 5.39 -13.09 5.32
N ASP A 28 6.45 -13.00 6.11
CA ASP A 28 7.66 -12.28 5.69
C ASP A 28 8.36 -13.05 4.56
N ARG A 29 9.22 -12.35 3.80
CA ARG A 29 10.03 -12.96 2.75
C ARG A 29 10.94 -14.03 3.30
N SER A 30 11.07 -15.13 2.57
CA SER A 30 12.04 -16.18 2.90
C SER A 30 13.02 -16.37 1.77
N LYS A 31 14.30 -16.08 2.04
CA LYS A 31 15.40 -16.32 1.08
C LYS A 31 15.54 -17.79 0.70
N GLY A 32 14.98 -18.71 1.50
CA GLY A 32 15.13 -20.14 1.30
C GLY A 32 16.58 -20.58 1.47
N VAL A 33 16.99 -21.57 0.68
CA VAL A 33 18.35 -22.11 0.67
C VAL A 33 18.90 -22.24 -0.75
N ALA A 34 20.23 -22.18 -0.86
CA ALA A 34 20.91 -22.48 -2.11
C ALA A 34 20.81 -23.97 -2.44
N CYS A 35 20.54 -24.28 -3.71
CA CYS A 35 20.40 -25.64 -4.20
C CYS A 35 21.00 -25.77 -5.60
N LYS A 36 21.20 -27.01 -6.09
CA LYS A 36 21.91 -27.25 -7.35
C LYS A 36 21.01 -27.02 -8.58
N GLU A 37 19.70 -27.17 -8.40
CA GLU A 37 18.70 -27.20 -9.45
C GLU A 37 18.32 -25.80 -9.92
N LYS A 38 18.36 -24.81 -9.03
CA LYS A 38 17.92 -23.44 -9.28
C LYS A 38 18.97 -22.45 -8.80
N LYS A 39 19.28 -21.47 -9.66
CA LYS A 39 20.20 -20.38 -9.32
C LYS A 39 19.47 -19.31 -8.51
N PRO A 40 20.19 -18.54 -7.67
CA PRO A 40 19.62 -17.36 -7.02
C PRO A 40 19.00 -16.40 -8.03
N SER A 41 17.86 -15.81 -7.65
CA SER A 41 17.13 -14.87 -8.49
C SER A 41 16.41 -13.83 -7.64
N VAL A 42 16.10 -12.69 -8.24
CA VAL A 42 15.24 -11.68 -7.59
C VAL A 42 13.79 -12.16 -7.69
N ARG A 43 13.11 -12.18 -6.55
CA ARG A 43 11.69 -12.48 -6.41
C ARG A 43 11.00 -11.32 -5.70
N PHE A 44 9.67 -11.35 -5.68
CA PHE A 44 8.85 -10.36 -5.02
C PHE A 44 8.02 -11.02 -3.92
N TYR A 45 7.80 -10.32 -2.82
CA TYR A 45 6.88 -10.71 -1.78
C TYR A 45 5.98 -9.52 -1.45
N PHE A 46 4.78 -9.81 -0.97
CA PHE A 46 3.89 -8.77 -0.48
C PHE A 46 4.29 -8.38 0.94
N ASP A 47 4.75 -7.15 1.09
CA ASP A 47 4.98 -6.55 2.39
C ASP A 47 3.67 -6.01 2.94
N TYR A 48 3.08 -6.79 3.84
CA TYR A 48 1.79 -6.47 4.45
C TYR A 48 1.79 -5.08 5.10
N SER A 49 2.86 -4.71 5.82
CA SER A 49 2.94 -3.40 6.50
C SER A 49 2.89 -2.19 5.56
N THR A 50 3.38 -2.31 4.34
CA THR A 50 3.42 -1.20 3.38
C THR A 50 2.42 -1.36 2.25
N SER A 51 1.66 -2.47 2.23
CA SER A 51 0.77 -2.83 1.12
C SER A 51 1.49 -2.87 -0.24
N SER A 52 2.77 -3.23 -0.25
CA SER A 52 3.64 -3.08 -1.42
C SER A 52 4.33 -4.39 -1.76
N CYS A 53 4.58 -4.62 -3.04
CA CYS A 53 5.37 -5.76 -3.50
C CYS A 53 6.85 -5.38 -3.57
N LEU A 54 7.66 -5.99 -2.71
CA LEU A 54 9.06 -5.64 -2.53
C LEU A 54 9.97 -6.77 -3.04
N ALA A 55 11.06 -6.39 -3.68
CA ALA A 55 12.03 -7.30 -4.27
C ALA A 55 13.03 -7.80 -3.23
N PHE A 56 13.39 -9.08 -3.34
CA PHE A 56 14.42 -9.70 -2.51
C PHE A 56 15.15 -10.83 -3.25
N GLU A 57 16.34 -11.18 -2.78
CA GLU A 57 17.11 -12.32 -3.25
C GLU A 57 16.54 -13.62 -2.70
N TYR A 58 16.07 -14.48 -3.61
CA TYR A 58 15.70 -15.86 -3.32
C TYR A 58 16.82 -16.79 -3.78
N LEU A 59 17.28 -17.67 -2.90
CA LEU A 59 18.45 -18.53 -3.12
C LEU A 59 18.17 -19.76 -3.99
N GLY A 60 16.91 -20.02 -4.33
CA GLY A 60 16.52 -20.98 -5.37
C GLY A 60 15.60 -22.10 -4.90
N CYS A 61 15.71 -22.55 -3.65
CA CYS A 61 14.90 -23.63 -3.09
C CYS A 61 14.33 -23.33 -1.71
N GLY A 62 13.24 -24.03 -1.34
CA GLY A 62 12.51 -23.81 -0.11
C GLY A 62 11.83 -22.44 -0.10
N GLY A 63 11.79 -21.80 1.07
CA GLY A 63 11.11 -20.53 1.26
C GLY A 63 9.64 -20.73 1.67
N ASN A 64 8.80 -19.74 1.36
CA ASN A 64 7.36 -19.79 1.62
C ASN A 64 6.58 -19.31 0.39
N GLU A 65 5.25 -19.32 0.50
CA GLU A 65 4.33 -18.99 -0.60
C GLU A 65 4.25 -17.49 -0.92
N ASN A 66 4.78 -16.60 -0.07
CA ASN A 66 4.88 -15.16 -0.38
C ASN A 66 6.08 -14.90 -1.30
N ASN A 67 6.06 -15.50 -2.48
CA ASN A 67 7.18 -15.52 -3.40
C ASN A 67 6.69 -15.55 -4.85
N TYR A 68 6.85 -14.41 -5.53
CA TYR A 68 6.34 -14.14 -6.86
C TYR A 68 7.50 -13.80 -7.81
N ASN A 69 7.30 -14.07 -9.11
CA ASN A 69 8.34 -13.85 -10.12
C ASN A 69 8.51 -12.36 -10.48
N ASP A 70 7.45 -11.57 -10.31
CA ASP A 70 7.38 -10.17 -10.72
C ASP A 70 6.42 -9.39 -9.79
N SER A 71 6.55 -8.06 -9.81
CA SER A 71 5.74 -7.14 -8.98
C SER A 71 4.25 -7.29 -9.28
N SER A 72 3.87 -7.39 -10.55
CA SER A 72 2.47 -7.46 -10.99
C SER A 72 1.77 -8.73 -10.51
N SER A 73 2.42 -9.89 -10.59
CA SER A 73 1.86 -11.15 -10.08
C SER A 73 1.76 -11.17 -8.55
N CYS A 74 2.65 -10.49 -7.84
CA CYS A 74 2.54 -10.26 -6.40
C CYS A 74 1.33 -9.37 -6.06
N ILE A 75 1.16 -8.25 -6.77
CA ILE A 75 0.04 -7.31 -6.56
C ILE A 75 -1.29 -8.00 -6.83
N HIS A 76 -1.47 -8.63 -8.00
CA HIS A 76 -2.67 -9.41 -8.31
C HIS A 76 -2.88 -10.59 -7.37
N GLY A 77 -1.78 -11.14 -6.86
CA GLY A 77 -1.79 -12.29 -5.98
C GLY A 77 -2.23 -11.99 -4.57
N CYS A 78 -2.07 -10.75 -4.07
CA CYS A 78 -2.23 -10.38 -2.66
C CYS A 78 -3.17 -9.19 -2.40
N LEU A 79 -3.24 -8.20 -3.28
CA LEU A 79 -4.10 -7.05 -3.10
C LEU A 79 -5.53 -7.37 -3.54
N LEU A 80 -6.48 -7.06 -2.68
CA LEU A 80 -7.88 -6.93 -3.06
C LEU A 80 -8.07 -5.59 -3.77
N VAL A 81 -8.93 -5.56 -4.78
CA VAL A 81 -9.11 -4.40 -5.69
C VAL A 81 -9.86 -3.24 -5.00
N ASP A 82 -10.20 -3.38 -3.72
CA ASP A 82 -10.73 -2.33 -2.86
C ASP A 82 -9.57 -1.51 -2.26
N GLY A 83 -9.08 -0.55 -3.05
CA GLY A 83 -8.08 0.45 -2.63
C GLY A 83 -8.53 1.40 -1.51
N SER A 84 -9.39 0.96 -0.59
CA SER A 84 -10.02 1.70 0.49
C SER A 84 -9.12 1.92 1.71
N GLY A 85 -7.81 2.01 1.50
CA GLY A 85 -6.82 2.28 2.55
C GLY A 85 -6.05 3.57 2.34
N CYS A 86 -5.56 4.14 3.43
CA CYS A 86 -4.50 5.14 3.34
C CYS A 86 -3.17 4.43 3.03
N SER A 87 -2.18 5.18 2.58
CA SER A 87 -0.87 4.65 2.19
C SER A 87 -0.26 3.78 3.30
N GLY A 88 0.30 2.63 2.92
CA GLY A 88 0.95 1.73 3.87
C GLY A 88 0.01 1.04 4.85
N MET A 89 -1.19 0.64 4.41
CA MET A 89 -2.17 0.01 5.30
C MET A 89 -2.46 0.86 6.56
N ASN A 90 -2.44 2.19 6.44
CA ASN A 90 -2.80 3.07 7.55
C ASN A 90 -4.32 3.26 7.60
N PRO A 91 -4.95 3.14 8.78
CA PRO A 91 -6.38 3.28 8.89
C PRO A 91 -6.82 4.70 8.51
N PRO A 92 -7.97 4.87 7.83
CA PRO A 92 -8.56 6.18 7.63
C PRO A 92 -9.02 6.77 8.96
N ALA A 93 -9.23 8.08 8.99
CA ALA A 93 -9.88 8.72 10.13
C ALA A 93 -11.28 8.15 10.34
N ARG A 94 -11.69 8.04 11.61
CA ARG A 94 -12.96 7.43 11.99
C ARG A 94 -13.84 8.36 12.82
N LEU A 95 -15.14 8.13 12.70
CA LEU A 95 -16.15 8.66 13.59
C LEU A 95 -16.10 7.95 14.95
N SER A 96 -16.80 8.51 15.94
CA SER A 96 -16.88 7.93 17.29
C SER A 96 -17.48 6.53 17.32
N ASN A 97 -18.33 6.19 16.33
CA ASN A 97 -18.93 4.87 16.15
C ASN A 97 -18.01 3.86 15.41
N GLY A 98 -16.79 4.26 15.03
CA GLY A 98 -15.81 3.39 14.36
C GLY A 98 -15.88 3.39 12.83
N GLU A 99 -16.87 4.05 12.22
CA GLU A 99 -17.00 4.16 10.77
C GLU A 99 -15.92 5.06 10.17
N ALA A 100 -15.44 4.74 8.97
CA ALA A 100 -14.47 5.59 8.26
C ALA A 100 -15.13 6.90 7.79
N ILE A 101 -14.43 8.02 7.93
CA ILE A 101 -14.91 9.33 7.50
C ILE A 101 -14.79 9.44 5.98
N ASN A 102 -15.94 9.59 5.31
CA ASN A 102 -16.01 9.93 3.90
C ASN A 102 -16.03 11.46 3.73
N CYS A 103 -15.06 11.98 2.99
CA CYS A 103 -14.85 13.43 2.85
C CYS A 103 -15.53 14.07 1.63
N ASN A 104 -16.12 13.27 0.73
CA ASN A 104 -16.88 13.76 -0.42
C ASN A 104 -18.39 13.50 -0.29
N THR A 105 -18.86 12.99 0.85
CA THR A 105 -20.28 13.10 1.15
C THR A 105 -20.59 14.58 1.38
N PRO A 106 -21.63 15.14 0.74
CA PRO A 106 -22.10 16.44 1.16
C PRO A 106 -22.40 16.32 2.64
N GLN A 107 -21.67 17.06 3.47
CA GLN A 107 -22.20 17.35 4.80
C GLN A 107 -23.56 17.99 4.51
N PHE A 108 -24.65 17.36 4.97
CA PHE A 108 -25.99 17.87 4.75
C PHE A 108 -26.10 19.22 5.48
N ASN A 109 -25.61 20.28 4.84
CA ASN A 109 -25.91 21.65 5.19
C ASN A 109 -27.33 21.88 4.67
N PHE A 110 -28.31 21.55 5.52
CA PHE A 110 -29.69 21.88 5.21
C PHE A 110 -29.80 23.40 5.05
N PRO A 111 -30.41 23.89 3.96
CA PRO A 111 -30.76 25.31 3.88
C PRO A 111 -31.67 25.67 5.07
N PRO A 112 -31.67 26.94 5.53
CA PRO A 112 -32.59 27.37 6.58
C PRO A 112 -34.03 27.06 6.14
N GLY A 113 -34.73 26.18 6.87
CA GLY A 113 -36.13 25.84 6.62
C GLY A 113 -36.46 24.39 6.20
N PHE A 114 -35.50 23.47 6.18
CA PHE A 114 -35.81 22.05 5.92
C PHE A 114 -36.40 21.36 7.16
N SER A 115 -37.70 21.04 7.14
CA SER A 115 -38.40 20.30 8.21
C SER A 115 -38.43 18.79 7.93
N GLY A 116 -37.27 18.17 7.82
CA GLY A 116 -37.12 16.71 7.84
C GLY A 116 -36.79 16.21 9.26
N PRO A 117 -36.84 14.88 9.53
CA PRO A 117 -36.27 14.36 10.76
C PRO A 117 -34.80 14.79 10.83
N THR A 118 -34.45 15.53 11.88
CA THR A 118 -33.08 15.98 12.12
C THR A 118 -32.17 14.76 12.08
N PRO A 119 -31.13 14.69 11.20
CA PRO A 119 -30.13 13.67 11.35
C PRO A 119 -29.52 13.79 12.74
N PRO A 120 -29.13 12.68 13.37
CA PRO A 120 -28.47 12.73 14.66
C PRO A 120 -27.28 13.71 14.58
N PRO A 121 -27.03 14.51 15.62
CA PRO A 121 -25.89 15.41 15.63
C PRO A 121 -24.63 14.62 15.29
N TYR A 122 -23.81 15.13 14.37
CA TYR A 122 -22.54 14.54 14.03
C TYR A 122 -21.67 14.46 15.30
N VAL A 123 -21.59 13.29 15.92
CA VAL A 123 -20.72 13.03 17.07
C VAL A 123 -19.35 12.62 16.52
N GLY A 124 -18.58 13.60 16.07
CA GLY A 124 -17.27 13.37 15.47
C GLY A 124 -16.30 14.54 15.64
N PRO A 125 -15.03 14.35 15.27
CA PRO A 125 -14.00 15.40 15.37
C PRO A 125 -14.36 16.61 14.51
N LYS A 126 -13.97 17.81 14.94
CA LYS A 126 -14.15 19.05 14.16
C LYS A 126 -13.49 18.88 12.79
N LEU A 127 -14.29 19.04 11.73
CA LEU A 127 -13.84 18.88 10.35
C LEU A 127 -13.42 20.23 9.76
N THR A 128 -12.33 20.23 9.00
CA THR A 128 -11.84 21.32 8.15
C THR A 128 -11.84 20.79 6.72
N ASP A 129 -12.64 21.39 5.83
CA ASP A 129 -12.80 20.96 4.44
C ASP A 129 -13.13 19.46 4.27
N GLY A 130 -14.00 18.94 5.16
CA GLY A 130 -14.51 17.56 5.07
C GLY A 130 -13.68 16.50 5.81
N CYS A 131 -12.50 16.84 6.33
CA CYS A 131 -11.65 15.92 7.10
C CYS A 131 -11.23 16.48 8.47
N PRO A 132 -10.83 15.62 9.43
CA PRO A 132 -10.26 16.10 10.69
C PRO A 132 -8.96 16.87 10.48
N VAL A 133 -8.53 17.64 11.48
CA VAL A 133 -7.22 18.31 11.48
C VAL A 133 -6.11 17.29 11.17
N ASN A 134 -5.11 17.72 10.38
CA ASN A 134 -4.01 16.89 9.88
C ASN A 134 -4.41 15.72 8.97
N HIS A 135 -5.58 15.78 8.33
CA HIS A 135 -6.00 14.81 7.33
C HIS A 135 -6.35 15.48 6.01
N LYS A 136 -6.09 14.77 4.90
CA LYS A 136 -6.48 15.15 3.54
C LYS A 136 -7.50 14.17 2.99
N CYS A 137 -8.42 14.67 2.18
CA CYS A 137 -9.37 13.85 1.46
C CYS A 137 -8.70 13.18 0.26
N LEU A 138 -8.68 11.84 0.22
CA LEU A 138 -8.16 11.07 -0.91
C LEU A 138 -9.27 10.32 -1.63
N ASN A 139 -9.39 10.58 -2.93
CA ASN A 139 -10.33 9.89 -3.81
C ASN A 139 -9.72 8.56 -4.25
N LYS A 140 -10.16 7.45 -3.68
CA LYS A 140 -9.70 6.09 -3.98
C LYS A 140 -10.70 5.36 -4.88
N GLY A 141 -11.08 6.00 -5.98
CA GLY A 141 -12.05 5.48 -6.96
C GLY A 141 -13.49 5.54 -6.45
N PHE A 142 -13.93 4.51 -5.73
CA PHE A 142 -15.31 4.38 -5.24
C PHE A 142 -15.56 4.97 -3.86
N ILE A 143 -14.50 5.18 -3.08
CA ILE A 143 -14.56 5.75 -1.73
C ILE A 143 -13.61 6.93 -1.63
N SER A 144 -14.03 7.96 -0.90
CA SER A 144 -13.18 9.10 -0.56
C SER A 144 -12.90 9.04 0.93
N LEU A 145 -11.63 9.00 1.33
CA LEU A 145 -11.23 8.75 2.71
C LEU A 145 -10.37 9.88 3.25
N CYS A 146 -10.56 10.21 4.53
CA CYS A 146 -9.66 11.08 5.25
C CYS A 146 -8.41 10.33 5.71
N CYS A 147 -7.26 10.68 5.13
CA CYS A 147 -5.97 10.07 5.44
C CYS A 147 -5.02 11.07 6.08
N ASN A 148 -4.21 10.61 7.03
CA ASN A 148 -3.27 11.44 7.75
C ASN A 148 -2.23 12.07 6.80
N ASN A 149 -2.02 13.39 6.92
CA ASN A 149 -1.16 14.14 6.01
C ASN A 149 0.28 13.66 6.01
N ASP A 150 0.88 13.54 7.20
CA ASP A 150 2.28 13.17 7.37
C ASP A 150 2.55 11.77 6.81
N ASN A 151 1.64 10.83 7.03
CA ASN A 151 1.75 9.49 6.47
C ASN A 151 1.72 9.49 4.94
N GLU A 152 0.75 10.19 4.34
CA GLU A 152 0.63 10.27 2.89
C GLU A 152 1.84 10.98 2.26
N ASP A 153 2.35 12.03 2.90
CA ASP A 153 3.53 12.75 2.42
C ASP A 153 4.80 11.89 2.51
N ARG A 154 4.96 11.11 3.59
CA ARG A 154 6.06 10.14 3.75
C ARG A 154 6.03 9.07 2.67
N PHE A 155 4.87 8.46 2.40
CA PHE A 155 4.75 7.46 1.34
C PHE A 155 4.92 8.07 -0.05
N HIS A 156 4.38 9.27 -0.29
CA HIS A 156 4.61 9.99 -1.54
C HIS A 156 6.12 10.24 -1.76
N ALA A 157 6.86 10.63 -0.73
CA ALA A 157 8.31 10.79 -0.81
C ALA A 157 9.01 9.45 -1.07
N ALA A 158 8.59 8.37 -0.42
CA ALA A 158 9.16 7.03 -0.59
C ALA A 158 8.99 6.46 -1.99
N TYR A 159 7.87 6.73 -2.65
CA TYR A 159 7.62 6.36 -4.05
C TYR A 159 8.28 7.28 -5.08
N ASN A 160 8.89 8.38 -4.64
CA ASN A 160 9.64 9.31 -5.48
C ASN A 160 11.11 9.43 -5.02
N PRO A 161 11.87 8.31 -4.97
CA PRO A 161 13.24 8.33 -4.51
C PRO A 161 14.17 9.07 -5.47
N LYS A 162 15.21 9.72 -4.94
CA LYS A 162 16.17 10.52 -5.71
C LYS A 162 17.59 9.99 -5.53
N CYS A 163 18.22 9.56 -6.61
CA CYS A 163 19.64 9.22 -6.58
C CYS A 163 20.51 10.48 -6.61
N LYS A 164 21.71 10.39 -6.03
CA LYS A 164 22.72 11.44 -6.09
C LYS A 164 23.15 11.72 -7.54
N ASN A 165 23.60 12.95 -7.81
CA ASN A 165 24.12 13.41 -9.10
C ASN A 165 23.13 13.31 -10.27
N GLY A 166 21.82 13.49 -10.00
CA GLY A 166 20.78 13.52 -11.05
C GLY A 166 20.54 12.18 -11.74
N LYS A 167 21.09 11.07 -11.21
CA LYS A 167 20.82 9.73 -11.73
C LYS A 167 19.39 9.32 -11.42
N VAL A 168 18.83 8.45 -12.27
CA VAL A 168 17.52 7.84 -12.02
C VAL A 168 17.64 6.53 -11.24
N PRO A 169 16.69 6.21 -10.35
CA PRO A 169 16.58 4.89 -9.74
C PRO A 169 16.46 3.79 -10.79
N TYR A 170 16.87 2.58 -10.43
CA TYR A 170 16.68 1.41 -11.28
C TYR A 170 15.19 1.15 -11.49
N SER A 171 14.80 1.04 -12.75
CA SER A 171 13.42 0.74 -13.14
C SER A 171 13.36 -0.45 -14.10
N VAL A 172 12.29 -1.22 -14.00
CA VAL A 172 11.95 -2.31 -14.93
C VAL A 172 10.84 -1.82 -15.85
N LEU A 173 10.85 -2.25 -17.12
CA LEU A 173 9.74 -2.03 -18.03
C LEU A 173 8.63 -3.04 -17.70
N VAL A 174 7.47 -2.54 -17.32
CA VAL A 174 6.24 -3.31 -17.13
C VAL A 174 5.23 -2.77 -18.12
N ASP A 175 4.90 -3.60 -19.11
CA ASP A 175 4.17 -3.20 -20.31
C ASP A 175 4.79 -1.97 -21.01
N SER A 176 4.14 -0.81 -20.91
CA SER A 176 4.57 0.46 -21.52
C SER A 176 5.08 1.50 -20.52
N TRP A 177 5.27 1.11 -19.25
CA TRP A 177 5.67 2.01 -18.17
C TRP A 177 6.94 1.54 -17.48
N LYS A 178 7.67 2.48 -16.87
CA LYS A 178 8.87 2.18 -16.06
C LYS A 178 8.48 2.15 -14.59
N GLU A 179 8.54 0.98 -13.98
CA GLU A 179 8.30 0.79 -12.55
C GLU A 179 9.64 0.75 -11.81
N ILE A 180 9.80 1.56 -10.76
CA ILE A 180 11.00 1.53 -9.91
C ILE A 180 10.99 0.22 -9.12
N ARG A 181 12.13 -0.47 -9.06
CA ARG A 181 12.26 -1.66 -8.22
C ARG A 181 12.59 -1.25 -6.79
N TYR A 182 11.69 -1.56 -5.87
CA TYR A 182 11.86 -1.37 -4.43
C TYR A 182 12.20 -2.69 -3.73
N GLY A 183 12.92 -2.60 -2.60
CA GLY A 183 13.09 -3.67 -1.63
C GLY A 183 12.79 -3.16 -0.22
N LYS A 184 12.75 -4.05 0.77
CA LYS A 184 12.51 -3.61 2.16
C LYS A 184 13.76 -3.00 2.77
N SER A 185 14.89 -3.64 2.56
CA SER A 185 16.20 -3.11 2.96
C SER A 185 17.29 -3.53 1.99
N CYS A 186 18.46 -2.90 2.08
CA CYS A 186 19.62 -3.30 1.28
C CYS A 186 20.19 -4.68 1.62
N GLU A 187 19.78 -5.26 2.76
CA GLU A 187 20.09 -6.64 3.13
C GLU A 187 19.39 -7.66 2.22
N ASP A 188 18.42 -7.23 1.42
CA ASP A 188 17.67 -8.07 0.50
C ASP A 188 18.37 -8.34 -0.83
N ASN A 189 19.53 -7.73 -1.09
CA ASN A 189 20.37 -8.02 -2.27
C ASN A 189 19.62 -7.99 -3.63
N PHE A 190 18.63 -7.11 -3.77
CA PHE A 190 17.74 -7.07 -4.95
C PHE A 190 18.25 -6.20 -6.12
N CYS A 191 19.34 -5.45 -5.90
CA CYS A 191 19.90 -4.56 -6.90
C CYS A 191 20.66 -5.30 -8.01
N PRO A 192 20.45 -4.95 -9.28
CA PRO A 192 21.18 -5.56 -10.39
C PRO A 192 22.63 -5.08 -10.43
N LYS A 193 23.46 -5.80 -11.20
CA LYS A 193 24.85 -5.40 -11.46
C LYS A 193 24.94 -3.97 -12.01
N GLY A 194 25.90 -3.20 -11.51
CA GLY A 194 26.08 -1.79 -11.88
C GLY A 194 25.20 -0.81 -11.09
N TYR A 195 24.44 -1.29 -10.12
CA TYR A 195 23.66 -0.46 -9.19
C TYR A 195 24.08 -0.72 -7.75
N LYS A 196 24.01 0.31 -6.92
CA LYS A 196 24.20 0.25 -5.47
C LYS A 196 22.88 0.52 -4.78
N CYS A 197 22.61 -0.26 -3.74
CA CYS A 197 21.43 -0.09 -2.91
C CYS A 197 21.55 1.14 -2.00
N GLN A 198 20.42 1.78 -1.71
CA GLN A 198 20.28 2.84 -0.71
C GLN A 198 19.06 2.52 0.15
N ASP A 199 19.27 2.40 1.46
CA ASP A 199 18.18 2.33 2.42
C ASP A 199 17.54 3.71 2.56
N ALA A 200 16.22 3.73 2.64
CA ALA A 200 15.44 4.90 3.01
C ALA A 200 14.43 4.52 4.09
N GLU A 201 13.62 5.49 4.50
CA GLU A 201 12.70 5.33 5.62
C GLU A 201 11.68 4.20 5.43
N ILE A 202 11.11 4.07 4.23
CA ILE A 202 10.04 3.09 3.94
C ILE A 202 10.53 1.99 2.99
N PHE A 203 11.23 2.36 1.92
CA PHE A 203 11.72 1.43 0.90
C PHE A 203 13.20 1.62 0.63
N ALA A 204 13.92 0.53 0.45
CA ALA A 204 15.22 0.55 -0.19
C ALA A 204 15.07 0.60 -1.71
N TYR A 205 16.02 1.25 -2.39
CA TYR A 205 16.03 1.35 -3.85
C TYR A 205 17.46 1.33 -4.40
N CYS A 206 17.57 1.11 -5.71
CA CYS A 206 18.86 0.94 -6.38
C CYS A 206 19.20 2.16 -7.23
N CYS A 207 20.41 2.69 -7.05
CA CYS A 207 20.94 3.80 -7.84
C CYS A 207 22.12 3.34 -8.68
N LYS A 208 22.22 3.83 -9.93
CA LYS A 208 23.31 3.47 -10.83
C LYS A 208 24.65 3.86 -10.23
N SER A 209 25.56 2.90 -10.06
CA SER A 209 26.92 3.13 -9.60
C SER A 209 27.63 4.12 -10.54
N THR A 210 28.49 4.97 -9.98
CA THR A 210 29.46 5.77 -10.76
C THR A 210 30.34 4.85 -11.57
#